data_AF-A0A9Q1CTQ0-F1
#
_entry.id   AF-A0A9Q1CTQ0-F1
#
_cell.length_a   1.000
_cell.length_b   1.000
_cell.length_c   1.000
_cell.angle_alpha   90.00
_cell.angle_beta   90.00
_cell.angle_gamma   90.00
#
_symmetry.space_group_name_H-M   'P 1'
#
loop_
_entity.id
_entity.type
_entity.pdbx_description
1 polymer ?
#
loop_
_entity_poly.entity_id
_entity_poly.type
_entity_poly.pdbx_seq_one_letter_code
_entity_poly.pdbx_strand_id
1 'polypeptide(L)'
;MRSSLFWGLPSTVGLGVWAGTRLSNRGGWLSFPEDTARIRREEKLFWSWGRTGHCKIAYMRQCGGRQLGSPARGWTEAESAGGEVLQDLPLLGLHDQGLARFAQYLCTQLASKAEENLVLAVGGELGERRAALIFADTLTLLLEGIAWIVETHQPIVETYYGPGRLYTLIKHLQVECDQPAEKVVDKFMHQRDYQNKFQIVQSSMMRSLPTGKMEPRELDPVLLEVTVMNARAELYLRFLRRRITADFEVGDATAPKETVQEHQQSMEQLLKHCLLSRNMQEVIGYYIPMEEYYMRESVNK
;
A
#
# COMPACT_ATOMS: atom_id res chain seq x y z
N MET A 1 -49.72 11.89 26.78
CA MET A 1 -50.63 11.66 25.63
C MET A 1 -50.90 13.00 24.97
N ARG A 2 -50.61 13.11 23.66
CA ARG A 2 -51.27 13.95 22.63
C ARG A 2 -51.34 15.48 22.90
N SER A 3 -51.25 16.41 21.96
CA SER A 3 -51.03 16.49 20.51
C SER A 3 -51.22 18.01 20.22
N SER A 4 -50.28 18.69 19.52
CA SER A 4 -50.47 19.21 18.14
C SER A 4 -51.41 20.45 18.05
N LEU A 5 -51.08 21.63 17.51
CA LEU A 5 -50.76 22.00 16.10
C LEU A 5 -50.47 23.53 16.07
N PHE A 6 -49.41 24.03 15.39
CA PHE A 6 -49.37 24.53 13.99
C PHE A 6 -50.08 25.90 13.83
N TRP A 7 -49.49 27.01 13.36
CA TRP A 7 -48.93 27.31 12.02
C TRP A 7 -47.98 28.54 12.11
N GLY A 8 -46.87 28.61 11.37
CA GLY A 8 -46.87 29.24 10.04
C GLY A 8 -45.55 29.08 9.25
N LEU A 9 -45.70 28.54 8.04
CA LEU A 9 -44.80 28.54 6.85
C LEU A 9 -45.22 29.72 5.93
N PRO A 10 -44.47 30.19 4.88
CA PRO A 10 -43.89 29.37 3.78
C PRO A 10 -42.52 29.87 3.19
N SER A 11 -41.55 28.99 2.87
CA SER A 11 -41.21 28.33 1.58
C SER A 11 -40.46 29.13 0.49
N THR A 12 -39.25 28.62 0.14
CA THR A 12 -38.63 28.48 -1.21
C THR A 12 -38.24 29.75 -1.99
N VAL A 13 -37.06 29.88 -2.62
CA VAL A 13 -36.47 29.05 -3.70
C VAL A 13 -34.93 29.25 -3.74
N GLY A 14 -34.17 28.20 -4.08
CA GLY A 14 -32.73 28.32 -4.39
C GLY A 14 -31.86 27.07 -4.20
N LEU A 15 -32.40 25.85 -4.26
CA LEU A 15 -31.61 24.62 -4.39
C LEU A 15 -31.18 24.45 -5.84
N GLY A 16 -29.87 24.34 -6.08
CA GLY A 16 -29.31 24.07 -7.40
C GLY A 16 -27.98 23.33 -7.29
N VAL A 17 -28.08 22.00 -7.34
CA VAL A 17 -27.04 21.04 -7.76
C VAL A 17 -25.92 20.77 -6.73
N TRP A 18 -26.08 19.67 -5.99
CA TRP A 18 -25.06 18.62 -5.81
C TRP A 18 -25.80 17.38 -5.26
N ALA A 19 -26.53 16.71 -6.15
CA ALA A 19 -27.11 15.41 -5.92
C ALA A 19 -26.31 14.42 -6.78
N GLY A 20 -25.54 13.52 -6.17
CA GLY A 20 -24.82 12.55 -7.00
C GLY A 20 -23.77 11.64 -6.40
N THR A 21 -23.64 11.46 -5.07
CA THR A 21 -22.85 10.32 -4.55
C THR A 21 -23.63 9.59 -3.48
N ARG A 22 -24.49 8.69 -3.93
CA ARG A 22 -25.08 7.63 -3.11
C ARG A 22 -23.92 6.78 -2.57
N LEU A 23 -23.67 6.87 -1.27
CA LEU A 23 -22.83 5.93 -0.53
C LEU A 23 -23.34 4.51 -0.78
N SER A 24 -22.71 3.83 -1.72
CA SER A 24 -22.90 2.40 -1.94
C SER A 24 -21.94 1.67 -1.01
N ASN A 25 -22.50 0.84 -0.15
CA ASN A 25 -21.81 -0.01 0.83
C ASN A 25 -21.03 -1.17 0.16
N ARG A 26 -20.24 -0.86 -0.87
CA ARG A 26 -19.27 -1.79 -1.47
C ARG A 26 -17.89 -1.31 -1.06
N GLY A 27 -17.17 -2.13 -0.30
CA GLY A 27 -15.79 -1.90 0.13
C GLY A 27 -14.77 -1.90 -1.00
N GLY A 28 -14.96 -1.01 -1.98
CA GLY A 28 -13.97 -0.60 -2.95
C GLY A 28 -13.35 0.71 -2.50
N TRP A 29 -12.03 0.79 -2.57
CA TRP A 29 -11.26 1.99 -2.31
C TRP A 29 -11.85 3.18 -3.06
N LEU A 30 -11.97 4.33 -2.37
CA LEU A 30 -12.43 5.58 -2.95
C LEU A 30 -11.58 5.89 -4.18
N SER A 31 -12.17 5.76 -5.36
CA SER A 31 -11.53 6.21 -6.60
C SER A 31 -11.55 7.74 -6.59
N PHE A 32 -10.40 8.34 -6.26
CA PHE A 32 -10.19 9.79 -6.26
C PHE A 32 -10.58 10.40 -7.62
N PRO A 33 -11.50 11.38 -7.71
CA PRO A 33 -11.93 11.92 -9.01
C PRO A 33 -10.98 12.94 -9.65
N GLU A 34 -10.15 13.67 -8.91
CA GLU A 34 -9.46 14.85 -9.47
C GLU A 34 -7.95 14.72 -9.73
N ASP A 35 -7.29 13.65 -9.25
CA ASP A 35 -5.89 13.37 -9.58
C ASP A 35 -5.69 12.09 -10.41
N THR A 36 -6.78 11.58 -11.01
CA THR A 36 -6.72 10.39 -11.87
C THR A 36 -5.80 10.58 -13.09
N ALA A 37 -5.52 11.80 -13.54
CA ALA A 37 -4.64 12.04 -14.69
C ALA A 37 -3.15 11.99 -14.34
N ARG A 38 -2.78 12.37 -13.11
CA ARG A 38 -1.41 12.28 -12.57
C ARG A 38 -1.12 10.86 -12.10
N ILE A 39 -2.07 10.27 -11.36
CA ILE A 39 -2.05 8.86 -10.95
C ILE A 39 -2.11 7.93 -12.16
N ARG A 40 -2.94 8.15 -13.20
CA ARG A 40 -2.90 7.33 -14.44
C ARG A 40 -1.64 7.54 -15.26
N ARG A 41 -1.01 8.72 -15.21
CA ARG A 41 0.29 8.94 -15.88
C ARG A 41 1.39 8.19 -15.15
N GLU A 42 1.41 8.24 -13.83
CA GLU A 42 2.33 7.45 -13.00
C GLU A 42 2.03 5.95 -13.08
N GLU A 43 0.76 5.54 -13.15
CA GLU A 43 0.33 4.15 -13.37
C GLU A 43 0.70 3.63 -14.76
N LYS A 44 0.60 4.47 -15.80
CA LYS A 44 1.14 4.15 -17.14
C LYS A 44 2.66 4.15 -17.16
N LEU A 45 3.35 5.02 -16.43
CA LEU A 45 4.82 5.03 -16.37
C LEU A 45 5.37 3.88 -15.52
N PHE A 46 4.60 3.43 -14.53
CA PHE A 46 4.94 2.31 -13.65
C PHE A 46 4.54 0.95 -14.25
N TRP A 47 3.49 0.89 -15.10
CA TRP A 47 2.97 -0.36 -15.73
C TRP A 47 2.81 -0.34 -17.27
N SER A 48 3.43 0.58 -18.04
CA SER A 48 3.45 0.51 -19.53
C SER A 48 4.12 -0.77 -20.08
N TRP A 49 4.49 -1.71 -19.22
CA TRP A 49 5.14 -2.98 -19.52
C TRP A 49 4.23 -4.21 -19.30
N GLY A 50 2.91 -4.01 -19.18
CA GLY A 50 1.95 -5.11 -19.10
C GLY A 50 1.54 -5.67 -20.47
N ARG A 51 2.40 -6.45 -21.14
CA ARG A 51 1.95 -7.34 -22.25
C ARG A 51 2.83 -8.55 -22.58
N THR A 52 4.01 -8.69 -21.98
CA THR A 52 4.88 -9.85 -22.14
C THR A 52 5.19 -10.37 -20.75
N GLY A 53 4.98 -11.66 -20.47
CA GLY A 53 5.10 -12.32 -19.15
C GLY A 53 6.49 -12.30 -18.48
N HIS A 54 7.27 -11.24 -18.70
CA HIS A 54 8.49 -10.88 -17.98
C HIS A 54 8.32 -9.44 -17.48
N CYS A 55 8.14 -9.25 -16.18
CA CYS A 55 8.41 -7.96 -15.55
C CYS A 55 9.92 -7.71 -15.68
N LYS A 56 10.36 -6.85 -16.61
CA LYS A 56 11.73 -6.30 -16.51
C LYS A 56 11.72 -5.29 -15.36
N ILE A 57 12.15 -5.75 -14.20
CA ILE A 57 12.43 -4.96 -13.00
C ILE A 57 13.58 -3.99 -13.31
N ALA A 58 13.28 -2.83 -13.88
CA ALA A 58 14.25 -1.74 -14.02
C ALA A 58 13.57 -0.41 -14.40
N TYR A 59 13.05 0.36 -13.43
CA TYR A 59 12.88 1.80 -13.67
C TYR A 59 12.87 2.66 -12.38
N MET A 60 14.02 2.77 -11.72
CA MET A 60 14.43 3.99 -11.00
C MET A 60 15.96 4.09 -10.93
N ARG A 61 16.60 4.22 -12.10
CA ARG A 61 18.00 4.69 -12.20
C ARG A 61 18.14 6.11 -12.76
N GLN A 62 17.03 6.82 -13.01
CA GLN A 62 17.05 8.07 -13.75
C GLN A 62 16.34 9.24 -13.05
N CYS A 63 16.52 9.36 -11.74
CA CYS A 63 16.35 10.63 -11.02
C CYS A 63 17.52 10.81 -10.04
N GLY A 64 18.66 11.30 -10.56
CA GLY A 64 19.70 12.00 -9.79
C GLY A 64 20.77 11.17 -9.08
N GLY A 65 21.85 10.85 -9.80
CA GLY A 65 23.23 10.84 -9.26
C GLY A 65 23.47 10.38 -7.81
N ARG A 66 23.08 9.15 -7.46
CA ARG A 66 23.84 8.31 -6.52
C ARG A 66 23.46 6.86 -6.81
N GLN A 67 24.47 6.01 -7.00
CA GLN A 67 24.31 4.57 -7.10
C GLN A 67 23.85 4.05 -5.72
N LEU A 68 22.56 4.13 -5.43
CA LEU A 68 21.97 3.17 -4.49
C LEU A 68 22.18 1.82 -5.18
N GLY A 69 22.99 0.96 -4.55
CA GLY A 69 23.33 -0.34 -5.09
C GLY A 69 22.04 -1.03 -5.56
N SER A 70 22.05 -1.59 -6.77
CA SER A 70 20.93 -2.39 -7.27
C SER A 70 20.45 -3.30 -6.13
N PRO A 71 19.14 -3.31 -5.79
CA PRO A 71 18.63 -4.14 -4.70
C PRO A 71 19.15 -5.57 -4.83
N ALA A 72 19.20 -6.07 -6.07
CA ALA A 72 19.68 -7.38 -6.48
C ALA A 72 21.09 -7.79 -5.98
N ARG A 73 22.06 -6.87 -5.81
CA ARG A 73 23.45 -7.30 -5.52
C ARG A 73 23.65 -7.89 -4.11
N GLY A 74 22.75 -7.60 -3.17
CA GLY A 74 22.78 -8.18 -1.82
C GLY A 74 21.86 -9.38 -1.62
N TRP A 75 21.13 -9.84 -2.63
CA TRP A 75 20.26 -11.03 -2.52
C TRP A 75 20.92 -12.31 -3.07
N THR A 76 21.90 -12.18 -3.96
CA THR A 76 22.53 -13.31 -4.66
C THR A 76 23.32 -14.27 -3.76
N GLU A 77 23.88 -13.81 -2.63
CA GLU A 77 24.58 -14.69 -1.68
C GLU A 77 23.62 -15.41 -0.72
N ALA A 78 22.45 -14.81 -0.42
CA ALA A 78 21.41 -15.43 0.41
C ALA A 78 20.56 -16.46 -0.38
N GLU A 79 20.44 -16.28 -1.71
CA GLU A 79 19.73 -17.19 -2.62
C GLU A 79 20.34 -18.61 -2.63
N SER A 80 21.67 -18.74 -2.48
CA SER A 80 22.34 -20.05 -2.56
C SER A 80 22.04 -20.95 -1.36
N ALA A 81 21.75 -20.40 -0.18
CA ALA A 81 21.44 -21.19 1.03
C ALA A 81 19.93 -21.49 1.17
N GLY A 82 19.06 -20.59 0.71
CA GLY A 82 17.61 -20.77 0.76
C GLY A 82 17.09 -21.76 -0.30
N GLY A 83 17.75 -21.85 -1.46
CA GLY A 83 17.40 -22.77 -2.53
C GLY A 83 17.63 -24.25 -2.17
N GLU A 84 18.70 -24.55 -1.44
CA GLU A 84 19.01 -25.92 -0.99
C GLU A 84 17.97 -26.43 0.03
N VAL A 85 17.55 -25.59 1.00
CA VAL A 85 16.51 -25.94 1.98
C VAL A 85 15.14 -26.19 1.32
N LEU A 86 14.84 -25.50 0.22
CA LEU A 86 13.58 -25.64 -0.51
C LEU A 86 13.51 -26.95 -1.32
N GLN A 87 14.65 -27.50 -1.74
CA GLN A 87 14.71 -28.75 -2.51
C GLN A 87 14.62 -30.01 -1.64
N ASP A 88 15.10 -29.96 -0.40
CA ASP A 88 15.20 -31.15 0.45
C ASP A 88 13.90 -31.47 1.23
N LEU A 89 13.08 -30.47 1.55
CA LEU A 89 11.89 -30.63 2.42
C LEU A 89 10.63 -31.24 1.78
N PRO A 90 10.34 -31.08 0.47
CA PRO A 90 9.21 -31.76 -0.18
C PRO A 90 9.30 -33.28 -0.09
N LEU A 91 10.51 -33.84 0.01
CA LEU A 91 10.78 -35.29 0.08
C LEU A 91 10.36 -35.93 1.43
N LEU A 92 9.96 -35.13 2.42
CA LEU A 92 9.54 -35.58 3.76
C LEU A 92 8.01 -35.46 4.00
N GLY A 93 7.22 -35.03 3.00
CA GLY A 93 5.76 -34.91 3.12
C GLY A 93 5.27 -33.78 4.03
N LEU A 94 6.15 -32.88 4.47
CA LEU A 94 5.87 -31.75 5.36
C LEU A 94 5.76 -30.43 4.58
N HIS A 95 4.88 -30.40 3.58
CA HIS A 95 4.74 -29.27 2.66
C HIS A 95 4.45 -27.94 3.38
N ASP A 96 3.51 -27.93 4.31
CA ASP A 96 3.12 -26.69 5.01
C ASP A 96 4.18 -26.22 6.02
N GLN A 97 4.85 -27.13 6.72
CA GLN A 97 5.94 -26.77 7.64
C GLN A 97 7.19 -26.30 6.90
N GLY A 98 7.51 -26.92 5.75
CA GLY A 98 8.64 -26.51 4.93
C GLY A 98 8.45 -25.14 4.33
N LEU A 99 7.26 -24.86 3.79
CA LEU A 99 6.94 -23.54 3.25
C LEU A 99 6.94 -22.46 4.35
N ALA A 100 6.46 -22.79 5.56
CA ALA A 100 6.50 -21.86 6.69
C ALA A 100 7.94 -21.54 7.13
N ARG A 101 8.83 -22.54 7.23
CA ARG A 101 10.25 -22.34 7.55
C ARG A 101 10.98 -21.55 6.48
N PHE A 102 10.68 -21.84 5.21
CA PHE A 102 11.23 -21.11 4.08
C PHE A 102 10.78 -19.65 4.08
N ALA A 103 9.48 -19.40 4.26
CA ALA A 103 8.95 -18.06 4.40
C ALA A 103 9.61 -17.33 5.56
N GLN A 104 9.75 -17.97 6.72
CA GLN A 104 10.42 -17.38 7.89
C GLN A 104 11.86 -16.95 7.60
N TYR A 105 12.62 -17.76 6.86
CA TYR A 105 13.99 -17.41 6.43
C TYR A 105 14.00 -16.16 5.54
N LEU A 106 13.15 -16.14 4.50
CA LEU A 106 13.02 -15.00 3.58
C LEU A 106 12.60 -13.73 4.32
N CYS A 107 11.66 -13.85 5.25
CA CYS A 107 11.16 -12.75 6.06
C CYS A 107 12.23 -12.17 6.98
N THR A 108 13.10 -13.01 7.56
CA THR A 108 14.23 -12.54 8.38
C THR A 108 15.20 -11.68 7.56
N GLN A 109 15.49 -12.09 6.32
CA GLN A 109 16.35 -11.33 5.41
C GLN A 109 15.70 -10.01 4.98
N LEU A 110 14.40 -10.05 4.66
CA LEU A 110 13.63 -8.87 4.31
C LEU A 110 13.57 -7.87 5.47
N ALA A 111 13.32 -8.33 6.70
CA ALA A 111 13.25 -7.51 7.89
C ALA A 111 14.58 -6.78 8.17
N SER A 112 15.72 -7.48 8.06
CA SER A 112 17.05 -6.88 8.21
C SER A 112 17.27 -5.73 7.22
N LYS A 113 16.98 -5.98 5.93
CA LYS A 113 17.14 -4.98 4.86
C LYS A 113 16.17 -3.81 5.02
N ALA A 114 14.94 -4.07 5.45
CA ALA A 114 13.95 -3.03 5.70
C ALA A 114 14.39 -2.10 6.85
N GLU A 115 14.94 -2.67 7.92
CA GLU A 115 15.48 -1.89 9.04
C GLU A 115 16.69 -1.04 8.60
N GLU A 116 17.63 -1.61 7.83
CA GLU A 116 18.75 -0.86 7.27
C GLU A 116 18.29 0.33 6.40
N ASN A 117 17.32 0.09 5.51
CA ASN A 117 16.75 1.14 4.65
C ASN A 117 16.06 2.24 5.47
N LEU A 118 15.36 1.87 6.55
CA LEU A 118 14.71 2.82 7.44
C LEU A 118 15.72 3.66 8.22
N VAL A 119 16.81 3.06 8.71
CA VAL A 119 17.90 3.80 9.37
C VAL A 119 18.56 4.78 8.40
N LEU A 120 18.81 4.37 7.16
CA LEU A 120 19.37 5.25 6.13
C LEU A 120 18.44 6.41 5.78
N ALA A 121 17.12 6.15 5.75
CA ALA A 121 16.13 7.20 5.56
C ALA A 121 16.19 8.21 6.72
N VAL A 122 16.19 7.75 7.96
CA VAL A 122 16.17 8.64 9.14
C VAL A 122 17.49 9.39 9.35
N GLY A 123 18.64 8.79 8.99
CA GLY A 123 19.98 9.31 9.30
C GLY A 123 20.68 10.12 8.20
N GLY A 124 20.09 10.24 7.01
CA GLY A 124 20.75 10.90 5.86
C GLY A 124 20.45 12.39 5.72
N GLU A 125 21.47 13.22 5.50
CA GLU A 125 21.30 14.55 4.90
C GLU A 125 20.88 14.40 3.43
N LEU A 126 19.59 14.19 3.19
CA LEU A 126 19.02 14.15 1.85
C LEU A 126 18.64 15.55 1.41
N GLY A 127 18.93 15.89 0.15
CA GLY A 127 18.50 17.16 -0.42
C GLY A 127 16.98 17.34 -0.32
N GLU A 128 16.52 18.60 -0.15
CA GLU A 128 15.15 18.99 0.22
C GLU A 128 14.03 18.24 -0.54
N ARG A 129 14.18 18.01 -1.86
CA ARG A 129 13.18 17.26 -2.66
C ARG A 129 13.13 15.76 -2.36
N ARG A 130 14.26 15.13 -2.05
CA ARG A 130 14.32 13.71 -1.66
C ARG A 130 13.90 13.51 -0.22
N ALA A 131 14.18 14.50 0.63
CA ALA A 131 13.67 14.50 1.99
C ALA A 131 12.14 14.44 2.02
N ALA A 132 11.44 15.02 1.03
CA ALA A 132 9.98 15.07 0.97
C ALA A 132 9.26 13.77 0.58
N LEU A 133 9.95 12.77 0.00
CA LEU A 133 9.36 11.48 -0.41
C LEU A 133 10.05 10.28 0.22
N ILE A 134 10.86 10.52 1.23
CA ILE A 134 11.75 9.53 1.81
C ILE A 134 11.00 8.31 2.36
N PHE A 135 9.83 8.51 2.98
CA PHE A 135 9.04 7.43 3.56
C PHE A 135 8.28 6.67 2.48
N ALA A 136 7.84 7.36 1.43
CA ALA A 136 7.27 6.73 0.25
C ALA A 136 8.29 5.84 -0.48
N ASP A 137 9.53 6.32 -0.64
CA ASP A 137 10.63 5.57 -1.23
C ASP A 137 11.03 4.37 -0.36
N THR A 138 11.12 4.57 0.96
CA THR A 138 11.44 3.47 1.91
C THR A 138 10.37 2.38 1.90
N LEU A 139 9.09 2.77 1.90
CA LEU A 139 7.98 1.83 1.76
C LEU A 139 8.07 1.10 0.41
N THR A 140 8.40 1.80 -0.67
CA THR A 140 8.54 1.20 -2.00
C THR A 140 9.64 0.13 -2.03
N LEU A 141 10.79 0.38 -1.41
CA LEU A 141 11.88 -0.61 -1.33
C LEU A 141 11.45 -1.90 -0.62
N LEU A 142 10.65 -1.79 0.45
CA LEU A 142 10.08 -2.94 1.15
C LEU A 142 9.14 -3.75 0.24
N LEU A 143 8.18 -3.07 -0.39
CA LEU A 143 7.17 -3.70 -1.24
C LEU A 143 7.79 -4.35 -2.49
N GLU A 144 8.79 -3.70 -3.09
CA GLU A 144 9.56 -4.26 -4.20
C GLU A 144 10.37 -5.49 -3.78
N GLY A 145 10.94 -5.48 -2.58
CA GLY A 145 11.63 -6.64 -2.02
C GLY A 145 10.75 -7.88 -1.96
N ILE A 146 9.51 -7.73 -1.49
CA ILE A 146 8.54 -8.85 -1.43
C ILE A 146 8.10 -9.28 -2.82
N ALA A 147 7.82 -8.32 -3.70
CA ALA A 147 7.45 -8.63 -5.08
C ALA A 147 8.54 -9.47 -5.77
N TRP A 148 9.81 -9.09 -5.58
CA TRP A 148 10.95 -9.84 -6.09
C TRP A 148 11.03 -11.25 -5.50
N ILE A 149 10.88 -11.41 -4.17
CA ILE A 149 10.85 -12.73 -3.51
C ILE A 149 9.76 -13.63 -4.13
N VAL A 150 8.55 -13.10 -4.29
CA VAL A 150 7.43 -13.84 -4.89
C VAL A 150 7.76 -14.26 -6.33
N GLU A 151 8.34 -13.37 -7.13
CA GLU A 151 8.68 -13.67 -8.53
C GLU A 151 9.79 -14.72 -8.67
N THR A 152 10.82 -14.63 -7.83
CA THR A 152 11.96 -15.56 -7.85
C THR A 152 11.55 -16.96 -7.40
N HIS A 153 10.70 -17.06 -6.38
CA HIS A 153 10.36 -18.35 -5.77
C HIS A 153 9.08 -18.98 -6.29
N GLN A 154 8.22 -18.25 -7.01
CA GLN A 154 6.99 -18.81 -7.60
C GLN A 154 7.24 -20.10 -8.41
N PRO A 155 8.21 -20.18 -9.35
CA PRO A 155 8.43 -21.38 -10.14
C PRO A 155 8.81 -22.59 -9.28
N ILE A 156 9.56 -22.36 -8.20
CA ILE A 156 10.03 -23.42 -7.30
C ILE A 156 8.88 -23.91 -6.43
N VAL A 157 8.04 -23.00 -5.92
CA VAL A 157 6.83 -23.37 -5.18
C VAL A 157 5.89 -24.20 -6.06
N GLU A 158 5.62 -23.76 -7.29
CA GLU A 158 4.76 -24.48 -8.22
C GLU A 158 5.32 -25.87 -8.60
N THR A 159 6.64 -25.99 -8.78
CA THR A 159 7.30 -27.25 -9.16
C THR A 159 7.31 -28.28 -8.03
N TYR A 160 7.61 -27.86 -6.79
CA TYR A 160 7.86 -28.79 -5.68
C TYR A 160 6.70 -28.94 -4.69
N TYR A 161 5.85 -27.91 -4.55
CA TYR A 161 4.71 -27.91 -3.62
C TYR A 161 3.36 -28.00 -4.36
N GLY A 162 3.35 -27.73 -5.66
CA GLY A 162 2.17 -27.78 -6.51
C GLY A 162 1.39 -26.46 -6.57
N PRO A 163 0.45 -26.35 -7.51
CA PRO A 163 -0.36 -25.15 -7.69
C PRO A 163 -1.31 -24.93 -6.51
N GLY A 164 -1.65 -23.67 -6.24
CA GLY A 164 -2.50 -23.25 -5.12
C GLY A 164 -1.73 -23.04 -3.80
N ARG A 165 -0.45 -23.40 -3.73
CA ARG A 165 0.40 -23.23 -2.53
C ARG A 165 1.14 -21.90 -2.48
N LEU A 166 1.13 -21.10 -3.56
CA LEU A 166 1.73 -19.76 -3.58
C LEU A 166 1.03 -18.84 -2.58
N TYR A 167 -0.29 -19.00 -2.40
CA TYR A 167 -1.06 -18.27 -1.40
C TYR A 167 -0.49 -18.41 0.01
N THR A 168 -0.08 -19.61 0.42
CA THR A 168 0.46 -19.85 1.76
C THR A 168 1.79 -19.11 1.96
N LEU A 169 2.67 -19.10 0.95
CA LEU A 169 3.91 -18.33 0.99
C LEU A 169 3.62 -16.83 1.11
N ILE A 170 2.74 -16.30 0.26
CA ILE A 170 2.37 -14.87 0.27
C ILE A 170 1.73 -14.47 1.60
N LYS A 171 0.91 -15.35 2.20
CA LYS A 171 0.30 -15.11 3.52
C LYS A 171 1.38 -14.91 4.59
N HIS A 172 2.44 -15.72 4.61
CA HIS A 172 3.55 -15.55 5.54
C HIS A 172 4.39 -14.29 5.23
N LEU A 173 4.68 -14.04 3.95
CA LEU A 173 5.41 -12.84 3.54
C LEU A 173 4.65 -11.55 3.89
N GLN A 174 3.31 -11.54 3.79
CA GLN A 174 2.50 -10.37 4.09
C GLN A 174 2.53 -10.00 5.58
N VAL A 175 2.46 -10.98 6.48
CA VAL A 175 2.53 -10.73 7.93
C VAL A 175 3.88 -10.11 8.31
N GLU A 176 4.94 -10.51 7.62
CA GLU A 176 6.30 -10.03 7.88
C GLU A 176 6.58 -8.70 7.17
N CYS A 177 5.89 -8.41 6.06
CA CYS A 177 5.84 -7.07 5.45
C CYS A 177 5.14 -6.05 6.36
N ASP A 178 4.09 -6.49 7.04
CA ASP A 178 3.21 -5.63 7.81
C ASP A 178 3.97 -4.91 8.94
N GLN A 179 4.91 -5.59 9.62
CA GLN A 179 5.69 -5.00 10.72
C GLN A 179 6.66 -3.87 10.25
N PRO A 180 7.54 -4.05 9.25
CA PRO A 180 8.38 -2.95 8.76
C PRO A 180 7.56 -1.83 8.10
N ALA A 181 6.45 -2.16 7.42
CA ALA A 181 5.58 -1.14 6.84
C ALA A 181 4.94 -0.25 7.91
N GLU A 182 4.48 -0.83 9.02
CA GLU A 182 3.99 -0.10 10.19
C GLU A 182 5.05 0.85 10.75
N LYS A 183 6.29 0.36 10.96
CA LYS A 183 7.39 1.21 11.42
C LYS A 183 7.65 2.40 10.49
N VAL A 184 7.61 2.20 9.17
CA VAL A 184 7.79 3.27 8.17
C VAL A 184 6.67 4.31 8.31
N VAL A 185 5.42 3.86 8.41
CA VAL A 185 4.25 4.74 8.60
C VAL A 185 4.34 5.49 9.91
N ASP A 186 4.68 4.83 11.02
CA ASP A 186 4.85 5.48 12.31
C ASP A 186 5.94 6.56 12.25
N LYS A 187 7.10 6.25 11.67
CA LYS A 187 8.17 7.24 11.52
C LYS A 187 7.74 8.42 10.66
N PHE A 188 6.97 8.19 9.60
CA PHE A 188 6.34 9.24 8.81
C PHE A 188 5.42 10.12 9.67
N MET A 189 4.49 9.50 10.42
CA MET A 189 3.53 10.22 11.27
C MET A 189 4.23 11.15 12.26
N HIS A 190 5.31 10.67 12.88
CA HIS A 190 6.09 11.41 13.86
C HIS A 190 6.96 12.50 13.22
N GLN A 191 7.74 12.19 12.17
CA GLN A 191 8.67 13.15 11.58
C GLN A 191 7.99 14.26 10.77
N ARG A 192 6.81 13.99 10.21
CA ARG A 192 6.02 15.01 9.49
C ARG A 192 5.03 15.75 10.36
N ASP A 193 4.94 15.36 11.64
CA ASP A 193 3.98 15.89 12.59
C ASP A 193 2.54 15.84 12.04
N TYR A 194 2.23 14.77 11.31
CA TYR A 194 1.05 14.69 10.44
C TYR A 194 -0.25 14.75 11.25
N GLN A 195 -0.27 14.11 12.42
CA GLN A 195 -1.43 14.12 13.31
C GLN A 195 -1.66 15.52 13.91
N ASN A 196 -0.61 16.26 14.28
CA ASN A 196 -0.75 17.62 14.77
C ASN A 196 -1.21 18.57 13.66
N LYS A 197 -0.67 18.42 12.44
CA LYS A 197 -1.14 19.17 11.25
C LYS A 197 -2.65 18.97 11.05
N PHE A 198 -3.13 17.73 11.15
CA PHE A 198 -4.55 17.42 11.11
C PHE A 198 -5.35 18.14 12.22
N GLN A 199 -4.88 18.13 13.47
CA GLN A 199 -5.56 18.78 14.60
C GLN A 199 -5.66 20.31 14.42
N ILE A 200 -4.62 20.95 13.88
CA ILE A 200 -4.60 22.38 13.57
C ILE A 200 -5.63 22.68 12.47
N VAL A 201 -5.61 21.89 11.38
CA VAL A 201 -6.57 22.03 10.28
C VAL A 201 -8.00 21.88 10.78
N GLN A 202 -8.29 20.81 11.53
CA GLN A 202 -9.61 20.56 12.08
C GLN A 202 -10.08 21.70 13.00
N SER A 203 -9.17 22.20 13.85
CA SER A 203 -9.43 23.36 14.72
C SER A 203 -9.77 24.61 13.94
N SER A 204 -9.06 24.87 12.83
CA SER A 204 -9.27 26.04 11.97
C SER A 204 -10.58 25.98 11.18
N MET A 205 -11.06 24.77 10.85
CA MET A 205 -12.35 24.55 10.19
C MET A 205 -13.53 24.69 11.17
N MET A 206 -13.36 24.28 12.44
CA MET A 206 -14.42 24.34 13.46
C MET A 206 -14.55 25.71 14.14
N ARG A 207 -13.42 26.36 14.42
CA ARG A 207 -13.38 27.69 15.04
C ARG A 207 -12.94 28.66 13.96
N SER A 208 -13.84 29.50 13.47
CA SER A 208 -13.57 30.57 12.49
C SER A 208 -12.69 31.70 13.07
N LEU A 209 -11.68 31.36 13.88
CA LEU A 209 -10.77 32.29 14.55
C LEU A 209 -9.45 32.39 13.75
N PRO A 210 -8.95 33.60 13.47
CA PRO A 210 -7.75 33.79 12.64
C PRO A 210 -6.43 33.39 13.32
N THR A 211 -6.42 33.10 14.62
CA THR A 211 -5.21 32.77 15.39
C THR A 211 -4.89 31.28 15.28
N GLY A 212 -3.86 30.92 14.51
CA GLY A 212 -3.38 29.55 14.36
C GLY A 212 -3.71 28.88 13.02
N LYS A 213 -4.00 29.66 11.96
CA LYS A 213 -4.18 29.14 10.61
C LYS A 213 -2.85 28.63 10.04
N MET A 214 -2.86 27.40 9.52
CA MET A 214 -1.74 26.81 8.79
C MET A 214 -1.72 27.33 7.37
N GLU A 215 -0.55 27.66 6.82
CA GLU A 215 -0.49 27.98 5.40
C GLU A 215 -0.74 26.72 4.56
N PRO A 216 -1.61 26.78 3.52
CA PRO A 216 -1.91 25.61 2.69
C PRO A 216 -0.64 24.96 2.10
N ARG A 217 0.35 25.76 1.71
CA ARG A 217 1.62 25.30 1.13
C ARG A 217 2.44 24.41 2.07
N GLU A 218 2.23 24.50 3.39
CA GLU A 218 2.90 23.63 4.37
C GLU A 218 2.35 22.20 4.40
N LEU A 219 1.16 21.99 3.82
CA LEU A 219 0.56 20.67 3.67
C LEU A 219 1.05 19.96 2.39
N ASP A 220 1.47 20.70 1.36
CA ASP A 220 1.86 20.15 0.06
C ASP A 220 2.83 18.96 0.14
N PRO A 221 3.97 19.03 0.88
CA PRO A 221 4.93 17.94 0.89
C PRO A 221 4.36 16.68 1.55
N VAL A 222 3.56 16.87 2.61
CA VAL A 222 3.04 15.76 3.42
C VAL A 222 1.86 15.10 2.71
N LEU A 223 0.95 15.88 2.12
CA LEU A 223 -0.13 15.36 1.29
C LEU A 223 0.43 14.59 0.09
N LEU A 224 1.46 15.11 -0.59
CA LEU A 224 2.11 14.42 -1.69
C LEU A 224 2.72 13.08 -1.25
N GLU A 225 3.47 13.06 -0.15
CA GLU A 225 4.11 11.83 0.36
C GLU A 225 3.05 10.77 0.71
N VAL A 226 1.94 11.16 1.33
CA VAL A 226 0.79 10.28 1.63
C VAL A 226 0.15 9.71 0.36
N THR A 227 -0.09 10.54 -0.65
CA THR A 227 -0.67 10.09 -1.92
C THR A 227 0.25 9.05 -2.58
N VAL A 228 1.57 9.29 -2.59
CA VAL A 228 2.53 8.35 -3.16
C VAL A 228 2.59 7.06 -2.34
N MET A 229 2.67 7.12 -1.00
CA MET A 229 2.66 5.92 -0.14
C MET A 229 1.44 5.04 -0.41
N ASN A 230 0.24 5.64 -0.48
CA ASN A 230 -1.00 4.91 -0.76
C ASN A 230 -1.01 4.29 -2.15
N ALA A 231 -0.61 5.04 -3.18
CA ALA A 231 -0.53 4.51 -4.54
C ALA A 231 0.42 3.30 -4.60
N ARG A 232 1.57 3.34 -3.92
CA ARG A 232 2.55 2.23 -3.89
C ARG A 232 1.98 1.01 -3.19
N ALA A 233 1.31 1.19 -2.05
CA ALA A 233 0.66 0.09 -1.34
C ALA A 233 -0.46 -0.55 -2.17
N GLU A 234 -1.30 0.24 -2.85
CA GLU A 234 -2.36 -0.28 -3.72
C GLU A 234 -1.79 -1.13 -4.86
N LEU A 235 -0.72 -0.64 -5.50
CA LEU A 235 -0.07 -1.34 -6.59
C LEU A 235 0.51 -2.69 -6.15
N TYR A 236 1.12 -2.74 -4.96
CA TYR A 236 1.60 -3.97 -4.36
C TYR A 236 0.47 -4.95 -4.05
N LEU A 237 -0.62 -4.50 -3.42
CA LEU A 237 -1.77 -5.37 -3.12
C LEU A 237 -2.42 -5.90 -4.40
N ARG A 238 -2.45 -5.09 -5.47
CA ARG A 238 -2.92 -5.52 -6.79
C ARG A 238 -1.99 -6.56 -7.42
N PHE A 239 -0.68 -6.39 -7.28
CA PHE A 239 0.31 -7.39 -7.71
C PHE A 239 0.09 -8.72 -6.99
N LEU A 240 -0.04 -8.73 -5.66
CA LEU A 240 -0.30 -9.94 -4.89
C LEU A 240 -1.61 -10.62 -5.31
N ARG A 241 -2.70 -9.84 -5.43
CA ARG A 241 -3.99 -10.35 -5.91
C ARG A 241 -3.83 -11.09 -7.23
N ARG A 242 -3.12 -10.48 -8.18
CA ARG A 242 -2.91 -11.06 -9.51
C ARG A 242 -2.14 -12.38 -9.45
N ARG A 243 -1.08 -12.44 -8.64
CA ARG A 243 -0.25 -13.65 -8.46
C ARG A 243 -1.03 -14.79 -7.81
N ILE A 244 -1.75 -14.49 -6.72
CA ILE A 244 -2.58 -15.48 -6.01
C ILE A 244 -3.73 -15.98 -6.91
N THR A 245 -4.42 -15.07 -7.61
CA THR A 245 -5.54 -15.45 -8.48
C THR A 245 -5.07 -16.39 -9.59
N ALA A 246 -3.94 -16.09 -10.23
CA ALA A 246 -3.37 -16.95 -11.27
C ALA A 246 -2.98 -18.34 -10.74
N ASP A 247 -2.44 -18.43 -9.52
CA ASP A 247 -2.10 -19.71 -8.88
C ASP A 247 -3.37 -20.53 -8.55
N PHE A 248 -4.42 -19.87 -8.03
CA PHE A 248 -5.71 -20.52 -7.79
C PHE A 248 -6.42 -20.96 -9.06
N GLU A 249 -6.34 -20.21 -10.17
CA GLU A 249 -6.91 -20.63 -11.45
C GLU A 249 -6.36 -21.98 -11.93
N VAL A 250 -5.08 -22.26 -11.65
CA VAL A 250 -4.43 -23.54 -11.96
C VAL A 250 -4.77 -24.59 -10.90
N GLY A 251 -4.67 -24.24 -9.61
CA GLY A 251 -4.91 -25.16 -8.50
C GLY A 251 -6.36 -25.65 -8.40
N ASP A 252 -7.31 -24.79 -8.74
CA ASP A 252 -8.74 -25.06 -8.63
C ASP A 252 -9.38 -25.54 -9.94
N ALA A 253 -8.59 -25.86 -10.97
CA ALA A 253 -9.09 -26.23 -12.29
C ALA A 253 -10.12 -27.39 -12.28
N THR A 254 -10.01 -28.29 -11.30
CA THR A 254 -10.93 -29.42 -11.08
C THR A 254 -11.69 -29.33 -9.76
N ALA A 255 -11.56 -28.24 -9.01
CA ALA A 255 -12.16 -28.08 -7.69
C ALA A 255 -13.66 -27.74 -7.78
N PRO A 256 -14.46 -28.09 -6.76
CA PRO A 256 -15.86 -27.68 -6.70
C PRO A 256 -15.97 -26.15 -6.53
N LYS A 257 -17.09 -25.59 -7.01
CA LYS A 257 -17.34 -24.13 -6.97
C LYS A 257 -17.27 -23.53 -5.56
N GLU A 258 -17.62 -24.32 -4.54
CA GLU A 258 -17.56 -23.90 -3.14
C GLU A 258 -16.10 -23.63 -2.71
N THR A 259 -15.18 -24.53 -3.02
CA THR A 259 -13.74 -24.37 -2.70
C THR A 259 -13.11 -23.17 -3.43
N VAL A 260 -13.44 -23.00 -4.72
CA VAL A 260 -13.00 -21.82 -5.49
C VAL A 260 -13.45 -20.52 -4.80
N GLN A 261 -14.70 -20.50 -4.32
CA GLN A 261 -15.26 -19.35 -3.63
C GLN A 261 -14.58 -19.11 -2.27
N GLU A 262 -14.27 -20.16 -1.52
CA GLU A 262 -13.53 -20.08 -0.25
C GLU A 262 -12.10 -19.54 -0.44
N HIS A 263 -11.39 -20.01 -1.47
CA HIS A 263 -10.06 -19.50 -1.82
C HIS A 263 -10.10 -18.02 -2.20
N GLN A 264 -11.06 -17.61 -3.04
CA GLN A 264 -11.26 -16.20 -3.40
C GLN A 264 -11.57 -15.34 -2.18
N GLN A 265 -12.46 -15.80 -1.29
CA GLN A 265 -12.78 -15.08 -0.05
C GLN A 265 -11.58 -14.96 0.87
N SER A 266 -10.79 -16.03 1.01
CA SER A 266 -9.58 -16.06 1.85
C SER A 266 -8.54 -15.05 1.34
N MET A 267 -8.30 -15.02 0.03
CA MET A 267 -7.42 -14.03 -0.59
C MET A 267 -7.94 -12.60 -0.38
N GLU A 268 -9.23 -12.37 -0.59
CA GLU A 268 -9.81 -11.03 -0.39
C GLU A 268 -9.68 -10.57 1.07
N GLN A 269 -9.93 -11.46 2.02
CA GLN A 269 -9.80 -11.16 3.44
C GLN A 269 -8.35 -10.84 3.81
N LEU A 270 -7.37 -11.62 3.30
CA LEU A 270 -5.95 -11.35 3.51
C LEU A 270 -5.58 -9.94 3.04
N LEU A 271 -5.93 -9.59 1.80
CA LEU A 271 -5.52 -8.32 1.20
C LEU A 271 -6.29 -7.11 1.77
N LYS A 272 -7.55 -7.27 2.17
CA LYS A 272 -8.36 -6.17 2.72
C LYS A 272 -8.02 -5.88 4.18
N HIS A 273 -7.66 -6.90 4.97
CA HIS A 273 -7.50 -6.77 6.42
C HIS A 273 -6.06 -6.88 6.91
N CYS A 274 -5.06 -7.00 6.02
CA CYS A 274 -3.66 -6.91 6.42
C CYS A 274 -3.36 -5.54 7.06
N LEU A 275 -2.31 -5.50 7.87
CA LEU A 275 -1.95 -4.29 8.61
C LEU A 275 -1.57 -3.15 7.66
N LEU A 276 -0.87 -3.44 6.56
CA LEU A 276 -0.58 -2.45 5.52
C LEU A 276 -1.85 -1.75 5.01
N SER A 277 -2.91 -2.50 4.69
CA SER A 277 -4.18 -1.93 4.22
C SER A 277 -4.83 -1.04 5.28
N ARG A 278 -4.82 -1.48 6.54
CA ARG A 278 -5.40 -0.72 7.66
C ARG A 278 -4.62 0.57 7.92
N ASN A 279 -3.30 0.51 7.94
CA ASN A 279 -2.43 1.67 8.15
C ASN A 279 -2.60 2.70 7.04
N MET A 280 -2.65 2.24 5.78
CA MET A 280 -2.91 3.12 4.63
C MET A 280 -4.30 3.79 4.70
N GLN A 281 -5.34 3.04 5.10
CA GLN A 281 -6.69 3.60 5.32
C GLN A 281 -6.70 4.66 6.42
N GLU A 282 -5.98 4.44 7.51
CA GLU A 282 -5.89 5.43 8.59
C GLU A 282 -5.20 6.71 8.12
N VAL A 283 -4.06 6.59 7.42
CA VAL A 283 -3.32 7.74 6.88
C VAL A 283 -4.19 8.54 5.89
N ILE A 284 -4.98 7.86 5.06
CA ILE A 284 -5.97 8.49 4.16
C ILE A 284 -7.11 9.16 4.94
N GLY A 285 -7.51 8.61 6.08
CA GLY A 285 -8.53 9.19 6.94
C GLY A 285 -8.19 10.63 7.37
N TYR A 286 -6.91 10.89 7.66
CA TYR A 286 -6.43 12.24 7.96
C TYR A 286 -6.27 13.12 6.70
N TYR A 287 -5.97 12.51 5.55
CA TYR A 287 -5.73 13.22 4.29
C TYR A 287 -6.96 13.99 3.82
N ILE A 288 -8.14 13.35 3.83
CA ILE A 288 -9.36 13.90 3.20
C ILE A 288 -9.71 15.29 3.76
N PRO A 289 -9.79 15.52 5.09
CA PRO A 289 -10.11 16.85 5.62
C PRO A 289 -8.98 17.87 5.40
N MET A 290 -7.72 17.43 5.36
CA MET A 290 -6.58 18.31 5.09
C MET A 290 -6.54 18.77 3.63
N GLU A 291 -6.89 17.89 2.69
CA GLU A 291 -7.04 18.24 1.28
C GLU A 291 -8.22 19.21 1.06
N GLU A 292 -9.36 18.97 1.72
CA GLU A 292 -10.50 19.88 1.69
C GLU A 292 -10.14 21.28 2.20
N TYR A 293 -9.40 21.36 3.32
CA TYR A 293 -8.88 22.63 3.84
C TYR A 293 -7.92 23.31 2.86
N TYR A 294 -6.97 22.54 2.31
CA TYR A 294 -6.00 23.02 1.35
C TYR A 294 -6.69 23.67 0.14
N MET A 295 -7.67 22.99 -0.45
CA MET A 295 -8.41 23.50 -1.61
C MET A 295 -9.17 24.78 -1.28
N ARG A 296 -9.86 24.84 -0.13
CA ARG A 296 -10.63 26.02 0.29
C ARG A 296 -9.76 27.26 0.46
N GLU A 297 -8.69 27.15 1.25
CA GLU A 297 -7.84 28.32 1.54
C GLU A 297 -6.96 28.71 0.35
N SER A 298 -6.67 27.80 -0.58
CA SER A 298 -5.94 28.12 -1.82
C SER A 298 -6.76 28.93 -2.82
N VAL A 299 -8.09 28.79 -2.81
CA VAL A 299 -9.01 29.58 -3.64
C VAL A 299 -9.35 30.93 -3.00
N ASN A 300 -9.33 31.00 -1.67
CA ASN A 300 -9.60 32.23 -0.91
C ASN A 300 -8.44 33.24 -0.92
N LYS A 301 -7.28 32.87 -1.48
CA LYS A 301 -6.09 33.74 -1.66
C LYS A 301 -6.00 34.22 -3.11
#